data_AF-A0A1V5PBC1-F1
#
_entry.id   AF-A0A1V5PBC1-F1
#
_cell.length_a   1.000
_cell.length_b   1.000
_cell.length_c   1.000
_cell.angle_alpha   90.00
_cell.angle_beta   90.00
_cell.angle_gamma   90.00
#
_symmetry.space_group_name_H-M   'P 1'
#
loop_
_entity.id
_entity.type
_entity.pdbx_description
1 polymer ?
#
loop_
_entity_poly.entity_id
_entity_poly.type
_entity_poly.pdbx_seq_one_letter_code
_entity_poly.pdbx_strand_id
1 'polypeptide(L)'
;MENQENQALDRDYKIYIPSTHQFVPVTKEVYYDYYRPIWRIRKQAQKYGQCMCPQSKLWRCDGCCLDCPYHAAGNMSSLDYEQELTGDVHEDPSANVEEMVTDKVALQQLLRRFEELSPGASRIIELRLEGLPDRDIADIVGIPRSTFRSRLDKVISQLREEFGDII
;
A
#
# COMPACT_ATOMS: atom_id res chain seq x y z
N MET A 1 -5.83 54.46 36.13
CA MET A 1 -5.76 53.09 36.67
C MET A 1 -7.10 52.81 37.31
N GLU A 2 -8.01 52.21 36.54
CA GLU A 2 -9.30 51.75 37.06
C GLU A 2 -9.43 50.28 36.65
N ASN A 3 -9.37 49.41 37.67
CA ASN A 3 -9.64 47.99 37.56
C ASN A 3 -11.10 47.83 37.16
N GLN A 4 -11.36 47.48 35.91
CA GLN A 4 -12.64 46.91 35.53
C GLN A 4 -12.69 45.49 36.08
N GLU A 5 -13.30 45.36 37.26
CA GLU A 5 -13.81 44.09 37.77
C GLU A 5 -14.57 43.39 36.64
N ASN A 6 -13.99 42.29 36.15
CA ASN A 6 -14.60 41.44 35.16
C ASN A 6 -15.88 40.86 35.78
N GLN A 7 -17.02 41.48 35.50
CA GLN A 7 -18.32 40.87 35.65
C GLN A 7 -18.26 39.53 34.91
N ALA A 8 -18.23 38.45 35.68
CA ALA A 8 -18.37 37.10 35.17
C ALA A 8 -19.78 37.02 34.58
N LEU A 9 -19.90 37.34 33.29
CA LEU A 9 -21.09 37.03 32.51
C LEU A 9 -21.41 35.56 32.76
N ASP A 10 -22.55 35.31 33.38
CA ASP A 10 -23.09 33.98 33.67
C ASP A 10 -23.41 33.30 32.33
N ARG A 11 -22.36 32.75 31.71
CA ARG A 11 -22.47 32.02 30.46
C ARG A 11 -22.85 30.61 30.83
N ASP A 12 -23.99 30.15 30.35
CA ASP A 12 -24.34 28.73 30.45
C ASP A 12 -23.28 27.89 29.71
N TYR A 13 -22.43 27.20 30.46
CA TYR A 13 -21.43 26.29 29.91
C TYR A 13 -22.08 24.95 29.59
N LYS A 14 -21.97 24.51 28.34
CA LYS A 14 -22.59 23.26 27.86
C LYS A 14 -21.62 22.49 26.96
N ILE A 15 -21.58 21.18 27.11
CA ILE A 15 -20.81 20.27 26.23
C ILE A 15 -21.80 19.51 25.35
N TYR A 16 -21.50 19.40 24.06
CA TYR A 16 -22.29 18.61 23.13
C TYR A 16 -21.80 17.17 23.13
N ILE A 17 -22.72 16.20 23.27
CA ILE A 17 -22.43 14.77 23.19
C ILE A 17 -22.90 14.25 21.82
N PRO A 18 -21.99 13.83 20.93
CA PRO A 18 -22.36 13.36 19.58
C PRO A 18 -23.25 12.13 19.58
N SER A 19 -23.08 11.19 20.52
CA SER A 19 -23.85 9.94 20.55
C SER A 19 -25.34 10.16 20.88
N THR A 20 -25.65 11.12 21.75
CA THR A 20 -27.02 11.41 22.17
C THR A 20 -27.58 12.67 21.51
N HIS A 21 -26.78 13.41 20.75
CA HIS A 21 -27.13 14.67 20.12
C HIS A 21 -27.64 15.75 21.10
N GLN A 22 -27.20 15.69 22.36
CA GLN A 22 -27.68 16.57 23.43
C GLN A 22 -26.57 17.48 23.97
N PHE A 23 -26.99 18.61 24.55
CA PHE A 23 -26.12 19.50 25.31
C PHE A 23 -26.26 19.20 26.80
N VAL A 24 -25.14 18.89 27.45
CA VAL A 24 -25.07 18.69 28.89
C VAL A 24 -24.54 19.96 29.54
N PRO A 25 -25.28 20.57 30.49
CA PRO A 25 -24.78 21.71 31.24
C PRO A 25 -23.65 21.26 32.17
N VAL A 26 -22.58 22.04 32.22
CA VAL A 26 -21.38 21.73 33.00
C VAL A 26 -20.87 22.97 33.72
N THR A 27 -19.97 22.79 34.67
CA THR A 27 -19.25 23.91 35.27
C THR A 27 -18.28 24.53 34.25
N LYS A 28 -17.91 25.79 34.50
CA LYS A 28 -16.92 26.52 33.69
C LYS A 28 -15.60 25.76 33.55
N GLU A 29 -15.12 25.20 34.66
CA GLU A 29 -13.84 24.48 34.72
C GLU A 29 -13.86 23.26 33.79
N VAL A 30 -14.89 22.42 33.92
CA VAL A 30 -15.09 21.23 33.08
C VAL A 30 -15.21 21.59 31.60
N TYR A 31 -15.93 22.67 31.28
CA TYR A 31 -16.05 23.15 29.89
C TYR A 31 -14.69 23.50 29.28
N TYR A 32 -13.86 24.25 30.00
CA TYR A 32 -12.56 24.66 29.48
C TYR A 32 -11.57 23.49 29.45
N ASP A 33 -11.58 22.61 30.44
CA ASP A 33 -10.73 21.42 30.46
C ASP A 33 -11.06 20.49 29.28
N TYR A 34 -12.34 20.38 28.92
CA TYR A 34 -12.79 19.63 27.75
C TYR A 34 -12.39 20.29 26.43
N TYR A 35 -12.74 21.57 26.21
CA TYR A 35 -12.57 22.20 24.89
C TYR A 35 -11.18 22.79 24.63
N ARG A 36 -10.40 23.19 25.64
CA ARG A 36 -9.04 23.75 25.44
C ARG A 36 -8.11 22.82 24.65
N PRO A 37 -7.96 21.52 24.99
CA PRO A 37 -7.08 20.64 24.21
C PRO A 37 -7.56 20.52 22.76
N ILE A 38 -8.87 20.40 22.54
CA ILE A 38 -9.49 20.34 21.21
C ILE A 38 -9.18 21.59 20.39
N TRP A 39 -9.34 22.78 20.98
CA TRP A 39 -9.01 24.04 20.32
C TRP A 39 -7.53 24.18 19.99
N ARG A 40 -6.63 23.65 20.84
CA ARG A 40 -5.20 23.63 20.59
C ARG A 40 -4.87 22.80 19.35
N ILE A 41 -5.40 21.57 19.28
CA ILE A 41 -5.24 20.66 18.13
C ILE A 41 -5.77 21.34 16.87
N ARG A 42 -6.99 21.87 16.91
CA ARG A 42 -7.59 22.57 15.77
C ARG A 42 -6.75 23.76 15.31
N LYS A 43 -6.28 24.61 16.23
CA LYS A 43 -5.47 25.78 15.89
C LYS A 43 -4.15 25.38 15.24
N GLN A 44 -3.54 24.29 15.70
CA GLN A 44 -2.34 23.74 15.09
C GLN A 44 -2.63 23.21 13.68
N ALA A 45 -3.67 22.41 13.49
CA ALA A 45 -4.07 21.90 12.17
C ALA A 45 -4.41 23.05 11.19
N GLN A 46 -5.12 24.08 11.65
CA GLN A 46 -5.42 25.28 10.84
C GLN A 46 -4.16 26.03 10.40
N LYS A 47 -3.13 26.13 11.26
CA LYS A 47 -1.85 26.75 10.90
C LYS A 47 -1.19 26.05 9.71
N TYR A 48 -1.37 24.75 9.60
CA TYR A 48 -0.85 23.91 8.52
C TYR A 48 -1.84 23.73 7.35
N GLY A 49 -2.99 24.39 7.38
CA GLY A 49 -4.02 24.26 6.35
C GLY A 49 -4.74 22.91 6.36
N GLN A 50 -4.60 22.11 7.43
CA GLN A 50 -5.13 20.75 7.54
C GLN A 50 -6.57 20.68 8.10
N CYS A 51 -7.13 21.82 8.50
CA CYS A 51 -8.46 21.88 9.11
C CYS A 51 -9.30 23.03 8.54
N MET A 52 -10.46 22.68 7.99
CA MET A 52 -11.44 23.60 7.41
C MET A 52 -12.72 23.74 8.26
N CYS A 53 -12.69 23.30 9.53
CA CYS A 53 -13.87 23.33 10.41
C CYS A 53 -14.41 24.76 10.57
N PRO A 54 -15.71 25.02 10.34
CA PRO A 54 -16.30 26.34 10.51
C PRO A 54 -16.39 26.73 11.98
N GLN A 55 -16.11 28.01 12.27
CA GLN A 55 -16.11 28.53 13.64
C GLN A 55 -17.46 28.36 14.36
N SER A 56 -18.57 28.44 13.61
CA SER A 56 -19.94 28.32 14.13
C SER A 56 -20.30 26.92 14.63
N LYS A 57 -19.56 25.87 14.23
CA LYS A 57 -19.82 24.47 14.63
C LYS A 57 -18.73 23.89 15.54
N LEU A 58 -17.96 24.77 16.19
CA LEU A 58 -16.86 24.39 17.07
C LEU A 58 -17.26 23.46 18.21
N TRP A 59 -18.48 23.62 18.72
CA TRP A 59 -19.05 22.79 19.78
C TRP A 59 -19.17 21.32 19.39
N ARG A 60 -19.08 20.98 18.11
CA ARG A 60 -19.13 19.60 17.62
C ARG A 60 -17.74 18.96 17.46
N CYS A 61 -16.67 19.75 17.55
CA CYS A 61 -15.31 19.24 17.39
C CYS A 61 -14.91 18.43 18.62
N ASP A 62 -14.42 17.21 18.41
CA ASP A 62 -13.89 16.29 19.42
C ASP A 62 -12.35 16.23 19.42
N GLY A 63 -11.71 16.83 18.41
CA GLY A 63 -10.25 16.85 18.25
C GLY A 63 -9.70 15.63 17.51
N CYS A 64 -10.54 14.70 17.07
CA CYS A 64 -10.12 13.57 16.24
C CYS A 64 -10.16 13.97 14.75
N CYS A 65 -8.99 14.12 14.14
CA CYS A 65 -8.89 14.58 12.74
C CYS A 65 -8.88 13.45 11.71
N LEU A 66 -8.69 12.19 12.11
CA LEU A 66 -8.53 11.04 11.20
C LEU A 66 -9.74 10.88 10.26
N ASP A 67 -10.95 10.87 10.82
CA ASP A 67 -12.20 10.69 10.07
C ASP A 67 -13.00 12.00 9.95
N CYS A 68 -12.35 13.16 10.13
CA CYS A 68 -13.05 14.43 10.17
C CYS A 68 -13.46 14.87 8.75
N PRO A 69 -14.75 15.17 8.49
CA PRO A 69 -15.21 15.61 7.17
C PRO A 69 -14.69 16.98 6.76
N TYR A 70 -14.05 17.71 7.67
CA TYR A 70 -13.43 19.00 7.43
C TYR A 70 -11.89 18.93 7.43
N HIS A 71 -11.31 17.72 7.46
CA HIS A 71 -9.88 17.51 7.32
C HIS A 71 -9.45 17.87 5.89
N ALA A 72 -8.24 18.40 5.76
CA ALA A 72 -7.62 18.76 4.49
C ALA A 72 -6.16 18.29 4.50
N ALA A 73 -5.59 18.02 3.33
CA ALA A 73 -4.17 17.68 3.23
C ALA A 73 -3.26 18.83 3.74
N GLY A 74 -3.67 20.08 3.51
CA GLY A 74 -2.93 21.25 3.96
C GLY A 74 -1.52 21.29 3.37
N ASN A 75 -0.51 21.42 4.24
CA ASN A 75 0.91 21.41 3.89
C ASN A 75 1.49 20.00 3.69
N MET A 76 0.68 18.94 3.79
CA MET A 76 1.07 17.55 3.52
C MET A 76 0.81 17.16 2.07
N SER A 77 0.72 18.12 1.14
CA SER A 77 0.64 17.83 -0.30
C SER A 77 1.98 17.29 -0.80
N SER A 78 2.31 16.06 -0.44
CA SER A 78 3.05 15.19 -1.33
C SER A 78 2.22 15.00 -2.60
N LEU A 79 2.87 14.90 -3.76
CA LEU A 79 2.17 14.52 -5.00
C LEU A 79 1.42 13.18 -4.84
N ASP A 80 1.81 12.39 -3.83
CA ASP A 80 1.33 11.05 -3.56
C ASP A 80 0.39 10.98 -2.33
N TYR A 81 -0.19 12.10 -1.84
CA TYR A 81 -1.04 12.10 -0.64
C TYR A 81 -2.22 11.12 -0.72
N GLU A 82 -2.85 10.98 -1.89
CA GLU A 82 -3.92 10.00 -2.12
C GLU A 82 -3.40 8.55 -2.01
N GLN A 83 -2.17 8.30 -2.46
CA GLN A 83 -1.51 7.00 -2.39
C GLN A 83 -1.08 6.64 -0.96
N GLU A 84 -0.65 7.63 -0.17
CA GLU A 84 -0.35 7.46 1.26
C GLU A 84 -1.62 7.16 2.09
N LEU A 85 -2.78 7.70 1.69
CA LEU A 85 -4.06 7.52 2.41
C LEU A 85 -4.75 6.18 2.11
N THR A 86 -4.58 5.69 0.88
CA THR A 86 -5.17 4.42 0.42
C THR A 86 -4.34 3.19 0.81
N GLY A 87 -3.15 3.41 1.38
CA GLY A 87 -2.15 2.36 1.59
C GLY A 87 -1.52 1.93 0.27
N ASP A 88 -0.41 1.19 0.33
CA ASP A 88 0.16 0.57 -0.87
C ASP A 88 -0.89 -0.39 -1.46
N VAL A 89 -1.65 0.09 -2.45
CA VAL A 89 -2.47 -0.76 -3.31
C VAL A 89 -1.49 -1.56 -4.16
N HIS A 90 -0.98 -2.63 -3.57
CA HIS A 90 -0.35 -3.68 -4.35
C HIS A 90 -1.50 -4.39 -5.08
N GLU A 91 -1.50 -4.26 -6.41
CA GLU A 91 -2.30 -5.14 -7.25
C GLU A 91 -2.03 -6.57 -6.79
N ASP A 92 -3.10 -7.30 -6.43
CA ASP A 92 -2.98 -8.71 -6.11
C ASP A 92 -2.52 -9.41 -7.40
N PRO A 93 -1.30 -9.97 -7.45
CA PRO A 93 -0.81 -10.62 -8.66
C PRO A 93 -1.65 -11.86 -9.03
N SER A 94 -2.56 -12.31 -8.16
CA SER A 94 -3.53 -13.37 -8.43
C SER A 94 -4.88 -12.88 -8.98
N ALA A 95 -5.10 -11.56 -9.09
CA ALA A 95 -6.37 -10.99 -9.54
C ALA A 95 -6.69 -11.30 -11.00
N ASN A 96 -5.69 -11.64 -11.82
CA ASN A 96 -5.87 -12.01 -13.22
C ASN A 96 -5.74 -13.54 -13.42
N VAL A 97 -6.78 -14.26 -13.02
CA VAL A 97 -6.85 -15.73 -13.17
C VAL A 97 -6.67 -16.17 -14.63
N GLU A 98 -7.14 -15.37 -15.59
CA GLU A 98 -6.99 -15.68 -17.02
C GLU A 98 -5.54 -15.61 -17.48
N GLU A 99 -4.80 -14.58 -17.06
CA GLU A 99 -3.37 -14.43 -17.33
C GLU A 99 -2.56 -15.56 -16.70
N MET A 100 -2.81 -15.87 -15.42
CA MET A 100 -2.16 -17.00 -14.74
C MET A 100 -2.39 -18.35 -15.45
N VAL A 101 -3.60 -18.58 -15.95
CA VAL A 101 -3.93 -19.81 -16.69
C VAL A 101 -3.21 -19.84 -18.02
N THR A 102 -3.13 -18.70 -18.72
CA THR A 102 -2.45 -18.58 -20.02
C THR A 102 -0.96 -18.84 -19.88
N ASP A 103 -0.31 -18.21 -18.89
CA ASP A 103 1.13 -18.40 -18.60
C ASP A 103 1.45 -19.86 -18.26
N LYS A 104 0.59 -20.49 -17.44
CA LYS A 104 0.75 -21.90 -17.08
C LYS A 104 0.70 -22.80 -18.31
N VAL A 105 -0.25 -22.55 -19.23
CA VAL A 105 -0.38 -23.33 -20.46
C VAL A 105 0.83 -23.11 -21.37
N ALA A 106 1.28 -21.87 -21.54
CA ALA A 106 2.47 -21.54 -22.32
C ALA A 106 3.73 -22.23 -21.77
N LEU A 107 3.95 -22.16 -20.45
CA LEU A 107 5.07 -22.82 -19.79
C LEU A 107 5.03 -24.35 -19.96
N GLN A 108 3.86 -24.97 -19.84
CA GLN A 108 3.70 -26.41 -20.04
C GLN A 108 4.03 -26.84 -21.48
N GLN A 109 3.65 -26.04 -22.48
CA GLN A 109 3.98 -26.31 -23.88
C GLN A 109 5.49 -26.19 -24.12
N LEU A 110 6.13 -25.15 -23.57
CA LEU A 110 7.56 -24.94 -23.67
C LEU A 110 8.34 -26.10 -23.04
N LEU A 111 8.00 -26.48 -21.81
CA LEU A 111 8.66 -27.60 -21.11
C LEU A 111 8.52 -28.92 -21.87
N ARG A 112 7.33 -29.19 -22.42
CA ARG A 112 7.09 -30.37 -23.25
C ARG A 112 7.99 -30.36 -24.49
N ARG A 113 8.05 -29.23 -25.18
CA ARG A 113 8.88 -29.10 -26.39
C ARG A 113 10.37 -29.21 -26.08
N PHE A 114 10.80 -28.68 -24.94
CA PHE A 114 12.17 -28.81 -24.47
C PHE A 114 12.56 -30.27 -24.22
N GLU A 115 11.64 -31.06 -23.64
CA GLU A 115 11.83 -32.50 -23.45
C GLU A 115 11.90 -33.29 -24.76
N GLU A 116 11.12 -32.91 -25.78
CA GLU A 116 11.18 -33.51 -27.12
C GLU A 116 12.52 -33.25 -27.81
N LEU A 117 13.07 -32.03 -27.69
CA LEU A 117 14.32 -31.64 -28.32
C LEU A 117 15.55 -32.14 -27.56
N SER A 118 15.44 -32.32 -26.24
CA SER A 118 16.51 -32.79 -25.38
C SER A 118 15.98 -33.76 -24.32
N PRO A 119 15.96 -35.07 -24.60
CA PRO A 119 15.52 -36.06 -23.61
C PRO A 119 16.32 -35.95 -22.30
N GLY A 120 15.64 -35.85 -21.17
CA GLY A 120 16.22 -35.53 -19.86
C GLY A 120 16.35 -34.02 -19.57
N ALA A 121 15.72 -33.18 -20.37
CA ALA A 121 15.69 -31.72 -20.23
C ALA A 121 15.14 -31.26 -18.88
N SER A 122 14.09 -31.91 -18.39
CA SER A 122 13.49 -31.63 -17.09
C SER A 122 14.54 -31.73 -15.97
N ARG A 123 15.41 -32.74 -16.04
CA ARG A 123 16.51 -32.91 -15.09
C ARG A 123 17.55 -31.79 -15.20
N ILE A 124 17.84 -31.33 -16.42
CA ILE A 124 18.76 -30.20 -16.65
C ILE A 124 18.16 -28.90 -16.05
N ILE A 125 16.86 -28.66 -16.21
CA ILE A 125 16.16 -27.50 -15.65
C ILE A 125 16.21 -27.53 -14.12
N GLU A 126 15.87 -28.66 -13.51
CA GLU A 126 15.92 -28.83 -12.05
C GLU A 126 17.30 -28.47 -11.49
N LEU A 127 18.36 -29.05 -12.06
CA LEU A 127 19.73 -28.78 -11.63
C LEU A 127 20.11 -27.29 -11.82
N ARG A 128 19.56 -26.63 -12.84
CA ARG A 128 19.77 -25.20 -13.06
C ARG A 128 19.04 -24.33 -12.03
N LEU A 129 17.82 -24.71 -11.66
CA LEU A 129 17.02 -24.05 -10.62
C LEU A 129 17.64 -24.23 -9.22
N GLU A 130 18.30 -25.37 -8.99
CA GLU A 130 19.12 -25.62 -7.80
C GLU A 130 20.43 -24.78 -7.78
N GLY A 131 20.71 -24.02 -8.84
CA GLY A 131 21.86 -23.13 -8.94
C GLY A 131 23.17 -23.79 -9.36
N LEU A 132 23.14 -25.04 -9.86
CA LEU A 132 24.35 -25.71 -10.30
C LEU A 132 24.93 -25.06 -11.57
N PRO A 133 26.26 -24.92 -11.67
CA PRO A 133 26.91 -24.42 -12.88
C PRO A 133 26.92 -25.50 -13.97
N ASP A 134 26.94 -25.07 -15.24
CA ASP A 134 26.93 -25.96 -16.42
C ASP A 134 27.97 -27.09 -16.38
N ARG A 135 29.11 -26.89 -15.70
CA ARG A 135 30.15 -27.92 -15.56
C ARG A 135 29.64 -29.11 -14.73
N ASP A 136 28.99 -28.82 -13.59
CA ASP A 136 28.54 -29.83 -12.64
C ASP A 136 27.31 -30.54 -13.23
N ILE A 137 26.45 -29.80 -13.95
CA ILE A 137 25.33 -30.38 -14.71
C ILE A 137 25.84 -31.32 -15.81
N ALA A 138 26.85 -30.90 -16.58
CA ALA A 138 27.42 -31.73 -17.64
C ALA A 138 28.03 -33.03 -17.10
N ASP A 139 28.68 -32.97 -15.94
CA ASP A 139 29.22 -34.14 -15.23
C ASP A 139 28.10 -35.08 -14.76
N ILE A 140 27.01 -34.54 -14.20
CA ILE A 140 25.82 -35.31 -13.76
C ILE A 140 25.12 -35.99 -14.95
N VAL A 141 24.99 -35.29 -16.07
CA VAL A 141 24.36 -35.82 -17.30
C VAL A 141 25.31 -36.73 -18.08
N GLY A 142 26.60 -36.76 -17.73
CA GLY A 142 27.59 -37.65 -18.33
C GLY A 142 28.02 -37.24 -19.74
N ILE A 143 28.03 -35.95 -20.05
CA ILE A 143 28.43 -35.43 -21.37
C ILE A 143 29.51 -34.35 -21.26
N PRO A 144 30.41 -34.22 -22.25
CA PRO A 144 31.42 -33.16 -22.24
C PRO A 144 30.78 -31.78 -22.19
N ARG A 145 31.32 -30.88 -21.37
CA ARG A 145 30.81 -29.51 -21.20
C ARG A 145 30.63 -28.75 -22.52
N SER A 146 31.54 -28.92 -23.48
CA SER A 146 31.44 -28.29 -24.81
C SER A 146 30.23 -28.80 -25.59
N THR A 147 29.96 -30.11 -25.53
CA THR A 147 28.79 -30.75 -26.14
C THR A 147 27.50 -30.35 -25.44
N PHE A 148 27.49 -30.29 -24.10
CA PHE A 148 26.36 -29.80 -23.32
C PHE A 148 25.94 -28.41 -23.76
N ARG A 149 26.88 -27.46 -23.78
CA ARG A 149 26.62 -26.08 -24.20
C ARG A 149 26.13 -25.99 -25.64
N SER A 150 26.81 -26.66 -26.58
CA SER A 150 26.40 -26.63 -27.99
C SER A 150 25.01 -27.22 -28.22
N ARG A 151 24.64 -28.29 -27.51
CA ARG A 151 23.29 -28.87 -27.57
C ARG A 151 22.26 -27.91 -26.99
N LEU A 152 22.54 -27.36 -25.81
CA LEU A 152 21.65 -26.42 -25.14
C LEU A 152 21.41 -25.17 -26.00
N ASP A 153 22.47 -24.59 -26.58
CA ASP A 153 22.39 -23.42 -27.44
C ASP A 153 21.47 -23.69 -28.65
N LYS A 154 21.61 -24.85 -29.30
CA LYS A 154 20.74 -25.24 -30.43
C LYS A 154 19.27 -25.35 -30.02
N VAL A 155 19.02 -26.01 -28.89
CA VAL A 155 17.66 -26.19 -28.39
C VAL A 155 17.04 -24.85 -28.00
N ILE A 156 17.80 -23.97 -27.35
CA ILE A 156 17.35 -22.61 -27.00
C ILE A 156 17.06 -21.80 -28.26
N SER A 157 17.93 -21.84 -29.27
CA SER A 157 17.70 -21.15 -30.55
C SER A 157 16.40 -21.60 -31.20
N GLN A 158 16.14 -22.91 -31.22
CA GLN A 158 14.91 -23.47 -31.78
C GLN A 158 13.67 -23.07 -30.96
N LEU A 159 13.73 -23.14 -29.63
CA LEU A 159 12.62 -22.71 -28.79
C LEU A 159 12.31 -21.22 -28.94
N ARG A 160 13.33 -20.36 -29.12
CA ARG A 160 13.13 -18.93 -29.38
C ARG A 160 12.47 -18.66 -30.72
N GLU A 161 12.75 -19.47 -31.73
CA GLU A 161 12.08 -19.37 -33.04
C GLU A 161 10.63 -19.85 -32.95
N GLU A 162 10.37 -20.94 -32.22
CA GLU A 162 9.04 -21.54 -32.11
C GLU A 162 8.10 -20.80 -31.14
N PHE A 163 8.63 -20.18 -30.08
CA PHE A 163 7.85 -19.54 -29.01
C PHE A 163 8.16 -18.04 -28.85
N GLY A 164 8.90 -17.42 -29.77
CA GLY A 164 9.34 -16.02 -29.63
C GLY A 164 8.21 -14.99 -29.57
N ASP A 165 7.01 -15.34 -30.03
CA ASP A 165 5.83 -14.47 -29.93
C ASP A 165 5.05 -14.67 -28.61
N ILE A 166 5.38 -15.72 -27.84
CA ILE A 166 4.71 -16.14 -26.61
C ILE A 166 5.57 -15.82 -25.37
N ILE A 167 6.90 -15.71 -25.54
CA ILE A 167 7.91 -15.47 -24.47
C ILE A 167 8.48 -14.06 -24.58
#